data_AF-A0A843FQ12-F1
#
_entry.id   AF-A0A843FQ12-F1
#
_cell.length_a   1.000
_cell.length_b   1.000
_cell.length_c   1.000
_cell.angle_alpha   90.00
_cell.angle_beta   90.00
_cell.angle_gamma   90.00
#
_symmetry.space_group_name_H-M   'P 1'
#
loop_
_entity.id
_entity.type
_entity.pdbx_description
1 polymer ?
#
loop_
_entity_poly.entity_id
_entity_poly.type
_entity_poly.pdbx_seq_one_letter_code
_entity_poly.pdbx_strand_id
1 'polypeptide(L)'
;MTIDFDLVKDALEKSEEDAKHIEEIVDNIVNSCCDKLDNYIEYVVKDLLNQEDYSLTNAELDDIIMTIPTMLYFVGTQQEKLGVKRDVSKQKRSLVFNEELAKAEGTQGLRKAFAENKVFYETMVTYVFENAYDIISSKVSAATEVLQSAKKIMSRRITETELSKITPNKEKW
;
A
#
# COMPACT_ATOMS: atom_id res chain seq x y z
N MET A 1 1.97 -14.39 39.90
CA MET A 1 1.89 -15.00 38.56
C MET A 1 3.27 -14.87 37.96
N THR A 2 4.06 -15.94 38.01
CA THR A 2 5.41 -15.95 37.44
C THR A 2 5.25 -16.34 35.98
N ILE A 3 5.54 -15.41 35.07
CA ILE A 3 5.50 -15.69 33.63
C ILE A 3 6.67 -16.61 33.32
N ASP A 4 6.38 -17.75 32.70
CA ASP A 4 7.41 -18.66 32.20
C ASP A 4 8.01 -18.05 30.93
N PHE A 5 9.26 -17.58 31.05
CA PHE A 5 9.94 -16.86 29.99
C PHE A 5 10.21 -17.74 28.77
N ASP A 6 10.47 -19.03 28.98
CA ASP A 6 10.80 -19.95 27.89
C ASP A 6 9.55 -20.27 27.06
N LEU A 7 8.40 -20.48 27.71
CA LEU A 7 7.12 -20.68 27.00
C LEU A 7 6.69 -19.44 26.19
N VAL A 8 6.93 -18.24 26.71
CA VAL A 8 6.63 -17.00 25.98
C VAL A 8 7.56 -16.84 24.77
N LYS A 9 8.84 -17.18 24.92
CA LYS A 9 9.81 -17.11 23.83
C LYS A 9 9.47 -18.07 22.69
N ASP A 10 9.14 -19.33 23.01
CA ASP A 10 8.75 -20.32 21.99
C ASP A 10 7.46 -19.91 21.25
N ALA A 11 6.50 -19.32 21.97
CA ALA A 11 5.26 -18.83 21.36
C ALA A 11 5.53 -17.62 20.44
N LEU A 12 6.45 -16.73 20.84
CA LEU A 12 6.88 -15.59 20.03
C LEU A 12 7.56 -16.05 18.73
N GLU A 13 8.53 -16.96 18.82
CA GLU A 13 9.29 -17.44 17.66
C GLU A 13 8.36 -18.07 16.60
N LYS A 14 7.40 -18.90 17.03
CA LYS A 14 6.39 -19.48 16.12
C LYS A 14 5.50 -18.41 15.50
N SER A 15 5.06 -17.44 16.30
CA SER A 15 4.23 -16.35 15.81
C SER A 15 4.96 -15.47 14.78
N GLU A 16 6.26 -15.26 14.94
CA GLU A 16 7.09 -14.52 13.99
C GLU A 16 7.28 -15.31 12.69
N GLU A 17 7.46 -16.62 12.76
CA GLU A 17 7.57 -17.49 11.58
C GLU A 17 6.26 -17.49 10.78
N ASP A 18 5.12 -17.66 11.45
CA ASP A 18 3.80 -17.59 10.83
C ASP A 18 3.56 -16.21 10.19
N ALA A 19 3.94 -15.13 10.88
CA ALA A 19 3.81 -13.76 10.37
C ALA A 19 4.65 -13.55 9.09
N LYS A 20 5.90 -14.02 9.07
CA LYS A 20 6.76 -13.92 7.87
C LYS A 20 6.15 -14.60 6.65
N HIS A 21 5.58 -15.79 6.81
CA HIS A 21 4.92 -16.48 5.69
C HIS A 21 3.71 -15.71 5.17
N ILE A 22 2.93 -15.09 6.07
CA ILE A 22 1.81 -14.24 5.66
C ILE A 22 2.30 -12.96 4.97
N GLU A 23 3.34 -12.32 5.50
CA GLU A 23 3.99 -11.14 4.89
C GLU A 23 4.49 -11.46 3.48
N GLU A 24 5.17 -12.59 3.27
CA GLU A 24 5.62 -13.02 1.93
C GLU A 24 4.46 -13.14 0.95
N ILE A 25 3.31 -13.69 1.37
CA ILE A 25 2.13 -13.80 0.52
C ILE A 25 1.57 -12.41 0.19
N VAL A 26 1.49 -11.52 1.19
CA VAL A 26 1.02 -10.15 1.01
C VAL A 26 1.94 -9.39 0.06
N ASP A 27 3.25 -9.46 0.25
CA ASP A 27 4.25 -8.79 -0.58
C ASP A 27 4.18 -9.26 -2.02
N ASN A 28 3.99 -10.55 -2.27
CA ASN A 28 3.80 -11.07 -3.62
C ASN A 28 2.58 -10.45 -4.32
N ILE A 29 1.47 -10.27 -3.59
CA ILE A 29 0.26 -9.62 -4.12
C ILE A 29 0.55 -8.14 -4.40
N VAL A 30 1.15 -7.43 -3.44
CA VAL A 30 1.49 -6.00 -3.57
C VAL A 30 2.43 -5.78 -4.75
N ASN A 31 3.50 -6.56 -4.88
CA ASN A 31 4.47 -6.47 -5.96
C ASN A 31 3.80 -6.71 -7.31
N SER A 32 2.91 -7.71 -7.41
CA SER A 32 2.16 -7.97 -8.66
C SER A 32 1.26 -6.80 -9.11
N CYS A 33 0.92 -5.90 -8.18
CA CYS A 33 0.09 -4.72 -8.46
C CYS A 33 0.93 -3.46 -8.69
N CYS A 34 2.02 -3.29 -7.94
CA CYS A 34 2.72 -2.02 -7.78
C CYS A 34 4.15 -1.97 -8.33
N ASP A 35 4.73 -3.08 -8.83
CA ASP A 35 6.14 -3.15 -9.24
C ASP A 35 6.59 -1.98 -10.11
N LYS A 36 5.82 -1.63 -11.14
CA LYS A 36 6.12 -0.55 -12.09
C LYS A 36 6.10 0.81 -11.41
N LEU A 37 5.14 1.04 -10.52
CA LEU A 37 5.04 2.28 -9.76
C LEU A 37 6.20 2.39 -8.78
N ASP A 38 6.49 1.32 -8.04
CA ASP A 38 7.57 1.28 -7.06
C ASP A 38 8.93 1.53 -7.73
N ASN A 39 9.22 0.84 -8.84
CA ASN A 39 10.43 1.03 -9.62
C ASN A 39 10.56 2.48 -10.14
N TYR A 40 9.46 3.09 -10.57
CA TYR A 40 9.47 4.47 -11.06
C TYR A 40 9.69 5.48 -9.93
N ILE A 41 9.03 5.30 -8.79
CA ILE A 41 9.24 6.15 -7.61
C ILE A 41 10.68 6.00 -7.09
N GLU A 42 11.23 4.78 -7.10
CA GLU A 42 12.62 4.54 -6.73
C GLU A 42 13.60 5.25 -7.67
N TYR A 43 13.38 5.20 -8.98
CA TYR A 43 14.13 5.99 -9.96
C TYR A 43 14.08 7.49 -9.66
N VAL A 44 12.88 8.04 -9.40
CA VAL A 44 12.74 9.47 -9.07
C VAL A 44 13.52 9.84 -7.81
N VAL A 45 13.45 9.03 -6.74
CA VAL A 45 14.12 9.34 -5.48
C VAL A 45 15.63 9.15 -5.57
N LYS A 46 16.07 7.99 -6.06
CA LYS A 46 17.49 7.60 -6.02
C LYS A 46 18.30 8.23 -7.15
N ASP A 47 17.75 8.26 -8.36
CA ASP A 47 18.53 8.64 -9.52
C ASP A 47 18.42 10.13 -9.83
N LEU A 48 17.28 10.75 -9.49
CA LEU A 48 17.08 12.19 -9.73
C LEU A 48 17.32 13.02 -8.47
N LEU A 49 16.68 12.69 -7.34
CA LEU A 49 16.67 13.59 -6.18
C LEU A 49 17.89 13.47 -5.25
N ASN A 50 18.56 12.32 -5.21
CA ASN A 50 19.71 12.10 -4.32
C ASN A 50 21.05 12.62 -4.87
N GLN A 51 21.03 13.36 -5.98
CA GLN A 51 22.24 13.98 -6.55
C GLN A 51 22.45 15.38 -5.93
N GLU A 52 23.63 15.63 -5.36
CA GLU A 52 24.00 16.97 -4.87
C GLU A 52 23.94 18.01 -6.01
N ASP A 53 23.35 19.17 -5.72
CA ASP A 53 23.17 20.30 -6.66
C ASP A 53 22.32 20.03 -7.92
N TYR A 54 21.65 18.88 -8.00
CA TYR A 54 20.78 18.57 -9.13
C TYR A 54 19.40 19.22 -8.98
N SER A 55 18.97 19.94 -10.03
CA SER A 55 17.61 20.42 -10.17
C SER A 55 16.96 19.74 -11.35
N LEU A 56 15.83 19.06 -11.12
CA LEU A 56 15.02 18.43 -12.15
C LEU A 56 14.83 19.37 -13.35
N THR A 57 14.99 18.92 -14.57
CA THR A 57 14.65 19.71 -15.77
C THR A 57 13.14 19.80 -15.94
N ASN A 58 12.66 20.70 -16.81
CA ASN A 58 11.23 20.76 -17.13
C ASN A 58 10.75 19.47 -17.82
N ALA A 59 11.59 18.86 -18.66
CA ALA A 59 11.26 17.61 -19.34
C ALA A 59 11.08 16.44 -18.36
N GLU A 60 11.92 16.36 -17.32
CA GLU A 60 11.78 15.34 -16.27
C GLU A 60 10.56 15.60 -15.39
N LEU A 61 10.24 16.87 -15.10
CA LEU A 61 8.98 17.21 -14.42
C LEU A 61 7.76 16.81 -15.24
N ASP A 62 7.77 17.06 -16.55
CA ASP A 62 6.67 16.67 -17.45
C ASP A 62 6.52 15.13 -17.49
N ASP A 63 7.64 14.39 -17.54
CA ASP A 63 7.62 12.93 -17.45
C ASP A 63 6.99 12.45 -16.13
N ILE A 64 7.44 12.98 -14.99
CA ILE A 64 6.86 12.64 -13.67
C ILE A 64 5.36 12.94 -13.63
N ILE A 65 4.96 14.11 -14.11
CA ILE A 65 3.57 14.59 -14.07
C ILE A 65 2.65 13.73 -14.94
N MET A 66 3.16 13.11 -16.01
CA MET A 66 2.38 12.27 -16.92
C MET A 66 2.45 10.78 -16.56
N THR A 67 3.62 10.30 -16.14
CA THR A 67 3.89 8.88 -15.90
C THR A 67 3.26 8.39 -14.61
N ILE A 68 3.40 9.13 -13.49
CA ILE A 68 2.79 8.74 -12.20
C ILE A 68 1.27 8.55 -12.32
N PRO A 69 0.46 9.51 -12.80
CA PRO A 69 -0.99 9.31 -12.87
C PRO A 69 -1.39 8.17 -13.83
N THR A 70 -0.62 7.94 -14.88
CA THR A 70 -0.84 6.81 -15.79
C THR A 70 -0.63 5.48 -15.07
N MET A 71 0.44 5.35 -14.28
CA MET A 71 0.68 4.16 -13.45
C MET A 71 -0.39 4.00 -12.38
N LEU A 72 -0.77 5.08 -11.70
CA LEU A 72 -1.84 5.07 -10.69
C LEU A 72 -3.18 4.59 -11.26
N TYR A 73 -3.51 4.92 -12.51
CA TYR A 73 -4.71 4.39 -13.18
C TYR A 73 -4.72 2.85 -13.23
N PHE A 74 -3.59 2.24 -13.58
CA PHE A 74 -3.47 0.79 -13.61
C PHE A 74 -3.44 0.17 -12.21
N VAL A 75 -2.69 0.77 -11.28
CA VAL A 75 -2.64 0.31 -9.88
C VAL A 75 -4.03 0.36 -9.24
N GLY A 76 -4.77 1.45 -9.44
CA GLY A 76 -6.15 1.59 -8.94
C GLY A 76 -7.07 0.51 -9.48
N THR A 77 -6.96 0.15 -10.76
CA THR A 77 -7.72 -0.98 -11.34
C THR A 77 -7.39 -2.31 -10.66
N GLN A 78 -6.13 -2.55 -10.32
CA GLN A 78 -5.70 -3.78 -9.64
C GLN A 78 -6.14 -3.77 -8.17
N GLN A 79 -6.09 -2.63 -7.51
CA GLN A 79 -6.57 -2.42 -6.13
C GLN A 79 -8.07 -2.71 -6.02
N GLU A 80 -8.90 -2.23 -6.96
CA GLU A 80 -10.34 -2.52 -6.99
C GLU A 80 -10.63 -4.02 -7.14
N LYS A 81 -9.91 -4.71 -8.04
CA LYS A 81 -10.02 -6.18 -8.18
C LYS A 81 -9.65 -6.90 -6.88
N LEU A 82 -8.66 -6.39 -6.15
CA LEU A 82 -8.28 -6.93 -4.85
C LEU A 82 -9.37 -6.68 -3.80
N GLY A 83 -10.01 -5.51 -3.83
CA GLY A 83 -11.19 -5.20 -3.02
C GLY A 83 -12.33 -6.20 -3.22
N VAL A 84 -12.60 -6.60 -4.47
CA VAL A 84 -13.58 -7.65 -4.77
C VAL A 84 -13.17 -8.99 -4.14
N LYS A 85 -11.89 -9.40 -4.26
CA LYS A 85 -11.40 -10.65 -3.67
C LYS A 85 -11.54 -10.65 -2.14
N ARG A 86 -11.22 -9.52 -1.50
CA ARG A 86 -11.41 -9.29 -0.06
C ARG A 86 -12.87 -9.44 0.35
N ASP A 87 -13.79 -8.85 -0.40
CA ASP A 87 -15.22 -8.89 -0.05
C ASP A 87 -15.79 -10.30 -0.23
N VAL A 88 -15.35 -11.02 -1.26
CA VAL A 88 -15.67 -12.45 -1.46
C VAL A 88 -15.11 -13.31 -0.33
N SER A 89 -13.88 -13.08 0.14
CA SER A 89 -13.30 -13.85 1.25
C SER A 89 -14.06 -13.64 2.56
N LYS A 90 -14.49 -12.41 2.84
CA LYS A 90 -15.34 -12.08 4.01
C LYS A 90 -16.67 -12.83 3.98
N GLN A 91 -17.32 -12.87 2.81
CA GLN A 91 -18.58 -13.60 2.63
C GLN A 91 -18.37 -15.10 2.81
N LYS A 92 -17.32 -15.66 2.20
CA LYS A 92 -16.96 -17.08 2.34
C LYS A 92 -16.70 -17.45 3.80
N ARG A 93 -15.89 -16.66 4.51
CA ARG A 93 -15.64 -16.84 5.95
C ARG A 93 -16.94 -16.87 6.75
N SER A 94 -17.84 -15.91 6.49
CA SER A 94 -19.11 -15.80 7.19
C SER A 94 -20.03 -17.00 6.92
N LEU A 95 -20.05 -17.49 5.69
CA LEU A 95 -20.81 -18.68 5.31
C LEU A 95 -20.29 -19.92 6.05
N VAL A 96 -18.99 -20.20 5.98
CA VAL A 96 -18.38 -21.37 6.67
C VAL A 96 -18.57 -21.24 8.18
N PHE A 97 -18.43 -20.04 8.75
CA PHE A 97 -18.65 -19.81 10.18
C PHE A 97 -20.06 -20.19 10.61
N ASN A 98 -21.07 -19.74 9.86
CA ASN A 98 -22.46 -20.02 10.17
C ASN A 98 -22.80 -21.51 10.01
N GLU A 99 -22.24 -22.17 8.99
CA GLU A 99 -22.38 -23.62 8.80
C GLU A 99 -21.78 -24.41 9.96
N GLU A 100 -20.57 -24.08 10.40
CA GLU A 100 -19.91 -24.77 11.51
C GLU A 100 -20.58 -24.46 12.86
N LEU A 101 -21.09 -23.24 13.04
CA LEU A 101 -21.86 -22.86 14.22
C LEU A 101 -23.17 -23.67 14.32
N ALA A 102 -23.83 -23.91 13.18
CA ALA A 102 -25.06 -24.71 13.13
C ALA A 102 -24.81 -26.18 13.46
N LYS A 103 -23.64 -26.72 13.10
CA LYS A 103 -23.23 -28.11 13.39
C LYS A 103 -22.71 -28.31 14.81
N ALA A 104 -22.21 -27.26 15.45
CA ALA A 104 -21.59 -27.36 16.77
C ALA A 104 -22.62 -27.64 17.89
N GLU A 105 -22.26 -28.52 18.81
CA GLU A 105 -23.08 -28.88 19.98
C GLU A 105 -22.65 -28.11 21.24
N GLY A 106 -23.52 -28.11 22.25
CA GLY A 106 -23.25 -27.51 23.57
C GLY A 106 -23.73 -26.07 23.71
N THR A 107 -23.15 -25.36 24.69
CA THR A 107 -23.54 -23.99 25.02
C THR A 107 -23.18 -23.03 23.88
N GLN A 108 -23.87 -21.88 23.80
CA GLN A 108 -23.60 -20.87 22.78
C GLN A 108 -22.12 -20.45 22.72
N GLY A 109 -21.45 -20.35 23.88
CA GLY A 109 -20.03 -20.01 23.95
C GLY A 109 -19.12 -21.08 23.33
N LEU A 110 -19.37 -22.36 23.64
CA LEU A 110 -18.61 -23.48 23.08
C LEU A 110 -18.81 -23.61 21.56
N ARG A 111 -20.06 -23.43 21.11
CA ARG A 111 -20.41 -23.46 19.69
C ARG A 111 -19.68 -22.36 18.91
N LYS A 112 -19.63 -21.14 19.47
CA LYS A 112 -18.93 -20.02 18.86
C LYS A 112 -17.42 -20.28 18.77
N ALA A 113 -16.80 -20.73 19.87
CA ALA A 113 -15.37 -21.05 19.90
C ALA A 113 -15.00 -22.14 18.89
N PHE A 114 -15.84 -23.17 18.76
CA PHE A 114 -15.67 -24.21 17.75
C PHE A 114 -15.71 -23.64 16.33
N ALA A 115 -16.75 -22.86 16.00
CA ALA A 115 -16.90 -22.27 14.68
C ALA A 115 -15.76 -21.29 14.34
N GLU A 116 -15.30 -20.48 15.31
CA GLU A 116 -14.15 -19.57 15.16
C GLU A 116 -12.86 -20.34 14.82
N ASN A 117 -12.62 -21.47 15.50
CA ASN A 117 -11.46 -22.31 15.23
C ASN A 117 -11.53 -22.92 13.81
N LYS A 118 -12.72 -23.30 13.34
CA LYS A 118 -12.90 -23.88 12.01
C LYS A 118 -12.68 -22.90 10.86
N VAL A 119 -12.96 -21.62 11.05
CA VAL A 119 -12.76 -20.59 10.02
C VAL A 119 -11.41 -19.87 10.10
N PHE A 120 -10.44 -20.46 10.82
CA PHE A 120 -9.13 -19.84 11.01
C PHE A 120 -8.45 -19.53 9.66
N TYR A 121 -8.42 -20.48 8.72
CA TYR A 121 -7.76 -20.26 7.43
C TYR A 121 -8.51 -19.26 6.55
N GLU A 122 -9.84 -19.26 6.53
CA GLU A 122 -10.64 -18.23 5.84
C GLU A 122 -10.42 -16.84 6.44
N THR A 123 -10.18 -16.77 7.74
CA THR A 123 -9.79 -15.53 8.43
C THR A 123 -8.41 -15.07 7.95
N MET A 124 -7.43 -15.97 7.84
CA MET A 124 -6.10 -15.64 7.32
C MET A 124 -6.15 -15.17 5.86
N VAL A 125 -6.92 -15.82 4.99
CA VAL A 125 -7.10 -15.37 3.59
C VAL A 125 -7.70 -13.97 3.54
N THR A 126 -8.68 -13.68 4.39
CA THR A 126 -9.28 -12.34 4.47
C THR A 126 -8.25 -11.31 4.92
N TYR A 127 -7.48 -11.63 5.96
CA TYR A 127 -6.42 -10.78 6.47
C TYR A 127 -5.36 -10.48 5.40
N VAL A 128 -4.93 -11.46 4.61
CA VAL A 128 -3.99 -11.27 3.50
C VAL A 128 -4.52 -10.24 2.49
N PHE A 129 -5.78 -10.38 2.06
CA PHE A 129 -6.36 -9.44 1.10
C PHE A 129 -6.59 -8.04 1.68
N GLU A 130 -6.93 -7.93 2.97
CA GLU A 130 -7.04 -6.65 3.67
C GLU A 130 -5.69 -5.91 3.71
N ASN A 131 -4.64 -6.56 4.20
CA ASN A 131 -3.32 -5.92 4.30
C ASN A 131 -2.76 -5.54 2.93
N ALA A 132 -2.85 -6.44 1.94
CA ALA A 132 -2.40 -6.12 0.60
C ALA A 132 -3.16 -4.91 0.02
N TYR A 133 -4.48 -4.82 0.24
CA TYR A 133 -5.28 -3.68 -0.19
C TYR A 133 -4.84 -2.37 0.49
N ASP A 134 -4.62 -2.41 1.80
CA ASP A 134 -4.25 -1.24 2.59
C ASP A 134 -2.84 -0.73 2.24
N ILE A 135 -1.88 -1.63 2.02
CA ILE A 135 -0.53 -1.28 1.54
C ILE A 135 -0.60 -0.61 0.17
N ILE A 136 -1.36 -1.17 -0.78
CA ILE A 136 -1.54 -0.57 -2.11
C ILE A 136 -2.19 0.81 -1.99
N SER A 137 -3.21 0.96 -1.13
CA SER A 137 -3.87 2.24 -0.87
C SER A 137 -2.90 3.31 -0.35
N SER A 138 -2.02 2.92 0.58
CA SER A 138 -0.97 3.77 1.13
C SER A 138 0.02 4.21 0.03
N LYS A 139 0.48 3.28 -0.82
CA LYS A 139 1.36 3.57 -1.96
C LYS A 139 0.72 4.52 -2.96
N VAL A 140 -0.56 4.31 -3.31
CA VAL A 140 -1.33 5.20 -4.19
C VAL A 140 -1.40 6.62 -3.62
N SER A 141 -1.63 6.74 -2.31
CA SER A 141 -1.69 8.03 -1.62
C SER A 141 -0.33 8.75 -1.67
N ALA A 142 0.75 8.05 -1.31
CA ALA A 142 2.10 8.59 -1.33
C ALA A 142 2.53 9.02 -2.75
N ALA A 143 2.29 8.19 -3.77
CA ALA A 143 2.60 8.54 -5.15
C ALA A 143 1.77 9.75 -5.66
N THR A 144 0.54 9.90 -5.18
CA THR A 144 -0.27 11.10 -5.46
C THR A 144 0.38 12.35 -4.87
N GLU A 145 0.95 12.29 -3.66
CA GLU A 145 1.67 13.41 -3.06
C GLU A 145 2.95 13.77 -3.83
N VAL A 146 3.68 12.78 -4.36
CA VAL A 146 4.82 13.01 -5.25
C VAL A 146 4.37 13.76 -6.50
N LEU A 147 3.27 13.33 -7.13
CA LEU A 147 2.68 14.02 -8.29
C LEU A 147 2.30 15.47 -7.97
N GLN A 148 1.67 15.73 -6.82
CA GLN A 148 1.32 17.10 -6.42
C GLN A 148 2.55 17.97 -6.18
N SER A 149 3.61 17.39 -5.60
CA SER A 149 4.88 18.07 -5.38
C SER A 149 5.53 18.45 -6.71
N ALA A 150 5.58 17.54 -7.68
CA ALA A 150 6.09 17.82 -9.02
C ALA A 150 5.30 18.93 -9.72
N LYS A 151 3.97 18.88 -9.70
CA LYS A 151 3.09 19.93 -10.24
C LYS A 151 3.37 21.30 -9.60
N LYS A 152 3.57 21.34 -8.28
CA LYS A 152 3.87 22.58 -7.56
C LYS A 152 5.21 23.20 -7.99
N ILE A 153 6.24 22.37 -8.21
CA ILE A 153 7.53 22.85 -8.72
C ILE A 153 7.37 23.43 -10.12
N MET A 154 6.65 22.74 -11.01
CA MET A 154 6.38 23.23 -12.37
C MET A 154 5.63 24.56 -12.37
N SER A 155 4.55 24.67 -11.59
CA SER A 155 3.80 25.93 -11.44
C SER A 155 4.67 27.08 -10.93
N ARG A 156 5.54 26.82 -9.94
CA ARG A 156 6.49 27.83 -9.44
C ARG A 156 7.42 28.33 -10.54
N ARG A 157 7.97 27.44 -11.37
CA ARG A 157 8.87 27.80 -12.48
C ARG A 157 8.16 28.65 -13.54
N ILE A 158 6.90 28.35 -13.83
CA ILE A 158 6.08 29.15 -14.74
C ILE A 158 5.95 30.58 -14.18
N THR A 159 5.57 30.72 -12.91
CA THR A 159 5.44 32.03 -12.25
C THR A 159 6.76 32.81 -12.21
N GLU A 160 7.88 32.15 -11.89
CA GLU A 160 9.21 32.78 -11.91
C GLU A 160 9.58 33.28 -13.32
N THR A 161 9.30 32.47 -14.35
CA THR A 161 9.51 32.85 -15.75
C THR A 161 8.65 34.06 -16.14
N GLU A 162 7.39 34.11 -15.71
CA GLU A 162 6.50 35.26 -15.95
C GLU A 162 6.99 36.53 -15.25
N LEU A 163 7.40 36.44 -13.98
CA LEU A 163 7.94 37.57 -13.22
C LEU A 163 9.25 38.11 -13.82
N SER A 164 10.13 37.21 -14.30
CA SER A 164 11.37 37.60 -14.97
C SER A 164 11.13 38.45 -16.23
N LYS A 165 10.02 38.20 -16.96
CA LYS A 165 9.62 38.99 -18.14
C LYS A 165 9.09 40.38 -17.78
N ILE A 166 8.56 40.55 -16.58
CA ILE A 166 7.97 41.82 -16.09
C ILE A 166 9.04 42.76 -15.50
N THR A 167 10.27 42.28 -15.29
CA THR A 167 11.39 43.08 -14.76
C THR A 167 12.41 43.45 -15.86
N PRO A 168 12.08 44.24 -16.90
CA PRO A 168 13.10 44.81 -17.76
C PRO A 168 13.80 45.96 -17.02
N ASN A 169 15.09 45.75 -16.74
CA ASN A 169 16.13 46.74 -16.46
C ASN A 169 15.65 48.16 -16.04
N LYS A 170 15.48 48.38 -14.73
CA LYS A 170 15.33 49.74 -14.14
C LYS A 170 16.68 50.41 -13.83
N GLU A 171 17.75 50.06 -14.54
CA GLU A 171 19.02 50.77 -14.45
C GLU A 171 19.50 51.15 -15.85
N LYS A 172 19.17 52.38 -16.24
CA LYS A 172 19.93 53.25 -17.17
C LYS A 172 19.13 54.53 -17.42
N TRP A 173 19.25 55.49 -16.51
CA TRP A 173 19.27 56.94 -16.77
C TRP A 173 20.05 57.61 -15.64
#